data_AF-X1JWN2-F1
#
_entry.id   AF-X1JWN2-F1
#
_cell.length_a   1.000
_cell.length_b   1.000
_cell.length_c   1.000
_cell.angle_alpha   90.00
_cell.angle_beta   90.00
_cell.angle_gamma   90.00
#
_symmetry.space_group_name_H-M   'P 1'
#
loop_
_entity.id
_entity.type
_entity.pdbx_description
1 polymer ?
#
loop_
_entity_poly.entity_id
_entity_poly.type
_entity_poly.pdbx_seq_one_letter_code
_entity_poly.pdbx_strand_id
1 'polypeptide(L)'
;MGMGGIRFELKPVAEKPERTKPGRTRKGRKYEPIIEGFLSGGHDLVRVEAENMDANYLRGQLAKIIKSRGLEGLVEASVVNGELYLERIGRSNDIS
;
A
#
# COMPACT_ATOMS: atom_id res chain seq x y z
N MET A 1 -32.92 -2.71 20.31
CA MET A 1 -31.49 -2.62 19.93
C MET A 1 -31.20 -1.19 19.52
N GLY A 2 -30.45 -0.45 20.32
CA GLY A 2 -30.08 0.93 19.99
C GLY A 2 -28.90 0.95 19.04
N MET A 3 -29.08 1.49 17.85
CA MET A 3 -27.96 1.91 17.01
C MET A 3 -27.27 3.07 17.73
N GLY A 4 -26.14 2.81 18.37
CA GLY A 4 -25.31 3.84 18.99
C GLY A 4 -24.86 4.83 17.93
N GLY A 5 -25.48 6.01 17.90
CA GLY A 5 -25.18 7.06 16.94
C GLY A 5 -23.75 7.56 17.12
N ILE A 6 -23.01 7.67 16.02
CA ILE A 6 -21.66 8.25 16.02
C ILE A 6 -21.80 9.74 16.32
N ARG A 7 -21.11 10.22 17.36
CA ARG A 7 -20.96 11.66 17.64
C ARG A 7 -19.82 12.20 16.77
N PHE A 8 -20.12 13.16 15.92
CA PHE A 8 -19.12 13.89 15.13
C PHE A 8 -19.42 15.39 15.19
N GLU A 9 -18.37 16.19 15.07
CA GLU A 9 -18.44 17.65 15.07
C GLU A 9 -17.67 18.16 13.85
N LEU A 10 -18.30 19.03 13.07
CA LEU A 10 -17.71 19.65 11.89
C LEU A 10 -17.38 21.10 12.24
N LYS A 11 -16.09 21.47 12.16
CA LYS A 11 -15.63 22.85 12.39
C LYS A 11 -15.28 23.52 11.06
N PRO A 12 -15.72 24.77 10.84
CA PRO A 12 -15.27 25.53 9.69
C PRO A 12 -13.77 25.81 9.82
N VAL A 13 -13.03 25.59 8.74
CA VAL A 13 -11.61 25.97 8.62
C VAL A 13 -11.51 27.09 7.59
N ALA A 14 -10.82 28.17 7.95
CA ALA A 14 -10.67 29.34 7.08
C ALA A 14 -9.81 29.06 5.84
N GLU A 15 -8.87 28.12 5.97
CA GLU A 15 -8.00 27.66 4.88
C GLU A 15 -7.79 26.15 5.03
N LYS A 16 -7.82 25.43 3.90
CA LYS A 16 -7.42 24.02 3.89
C LYS A 16 -5.93 23.97 4.18
N PRO A 17 -5.44 23.24 5.21
CA PRO A 17 -4.01 23.14 5.43
C PRO A 17 -3.36 22.65 4.14
N GLU A 18 -2.53 23.51 3.55
CA GLU A 18 -1.72 23.10 2.43
C GLU A 18 -0.86 21.94 2.91
N ARG A 19 -0.80 20.86 2.12
CA ARG A 19 0.18 19.81 2.38
C ARG A 19 1.55 20.45 2.21
N THR A 20 2.14 20.97 3.28
CA THR A 20 3.55 21.31 3.32
C THR A 20 4.28 20.02 2.94
N LYS A 21 4.80 19.96 1.70
CA LYS A 21 5.73 18.92 1.26
C LYS A 21 7.13 19.51 1.46
N PRO A 22 7.72 19.43 2.67
CA PRO A 22 9.14 19.72 2.81
C PRO A 22 9.89 18.71 1.95
N GLY A 23 10.54 19.20 0.89
CA GLY A 23 11.39 18.40 0.04
C GLY A 23 10.63 17.44 -0.88
N ARG A 24 11.07 17.41 -2.13
CA ARG A 24 10.70 16.44 -3.15
C ARG A 24 11.32 15.06 -2.84
N THR A 25 11.25 14.59 -1.60
CA THR A 25 11.66 13.23 -1.26
C THR A 25 10.56 12.32 -1.76
N ARG A 26 10.80 11.75 -2.95
CA ARG A 26 10.04 10.68 -3.63
C ARG A 26 9.30 9.82 -2.60
N LYS A 27 8.04 10.15 -2.29
CA LYS A 27 7.23 9.45 -1.27
C LYS A 27 7.05 7.96 -1.60
N GLY A 28 7.27 7.56 -2.86
CA GLY A 28 7.34 6.16 -3.28
C GLY A 28 8.56 5.40 -2.74
N ARG A 29 9.71 6.06 -2.46
CA ARG A 29 10.98 5.39 -2.12
C ARG A 29 10.97 4.65 -0.80
N LYS A 30 10.18 5.07 0.20
CA LYS A 30 10.26 4.47 1.55
C LYS A 30 9.93 2.98 1.54
N TYR A 31 8.93 2.59 0.75
CA TYR A 31 8.45 1.20 0.69
C TYR A 31 8.85 0.50 -0.61
N GLU A 32 9.54 1.21 -1.50
CA GLU A 32 10.09 0.70 -2.76
C GLU A 32 11.03 -0.50 -2.56
N PRO A 33 11.90 -0.54 -1.53
CA PRO A 33 12.77 -1.70 -1.27
C PRO A 33 12.01 -3.00 -1.00
N ILE A 34 10.77 -2.93 -0.48
CA ILE A 34 9.95 -4.13 -0.22
C ILE A 34 9.55 -4.79 -1.54
N ILE A 35 9.12 -3.98 -2.51
CA ILE A 35 8.77 -4.47 -3.85
C ILE A 35 10.01 -4.98 -4.59
N GLU A 36 11.14 -4.26 -4.51
CA GLU A 36 12.41 -4.72 -5.09
C GLU A 36 12.86 -6.07 -4.51
N GLY A 37 12.80 -6.22 -3.18
CA GLY A 37 13.13 -7.46 -2.50
C GLY A 37 12.24 -8.61 -2.92
N PHE A 38 10.92 -8.37 -3.05
CA PHE A 38 9.98 -9.37 -3.54
C PHE A 38 10.25 -9.77 -5.00
N LEU A 39 10.48 -8.79 -5.89
CA LEU A 39 10.71 -9.05 -7.31
C LEU A 39 12.02 -9.79 -7.58
N SER A 40 13.07 -9.45 -6.83
CA SER A 40 14.37 -10.14 -6.87
C SER A 40 14.29 -11.52 -6.19
N GLY A 41 13.37 -11.68 -5.25
CA GLY A 41 13.06 -12.95 -4.63
C GLY A 41 12.44 -13.93 -5.63
N GLY A 42 12.85 -15.20 -5.55
CA GLY A 42 12.28 -16.29 -6.35
C GLY A 42 10.97 -16.86 -5.82
N HIS A 43 10.37 -16.23 -4.80
CA HIS A 43 9.15 -16.72 -4.17
C HIS A 43 7.90 -16.11 -4.80
N ASP A 44 6.87 -16.93 -5.04
CA ASP A 44 5.60 -16.47 -5.62
C ASP A 44 4.67 -15.82 -4.59
N LEU A 45 4.85 -16.11 -3.29
CA LEU A 45 4.05 -15.57 -2.19
C LEU A 45 4.95 -15.29 -0.99
N VAL A 46 4.87 -14.09 -0.42
CA VAL A 46 5.61 -13.72 0.80
C VAL A 46 4.71 -12.96 1.78
N ARG A 47 4.92 -13.21 3.07
CA ARG A 47 4.36 -12.37 4.15
C ARG A 47 5.27 -11.16 4.34
N VAL A 48 4.69 -9.98 4.41
CA VAL A 48 5.39 -8.73 4.70
C VAL A 48 5.03 -8.28 6.11
N GLU A 49 6.03 -8.22 6.98
CA GLU A 49 5.90 -7.71 8.34
C GLU A 49 6.71 -6.43 8.48
N ALA A 50 6.11 -5.41 9.11
CA ALA A 50 6.76 -4.16 9.39
C ALA A 50 6.44 -3.74 10.83
N GLU A 51 7.48 -3.58 11.64
CA GLU A 51 7.33 -3.19 13.03
C GLU A 51 6.61 -1.84 13.14
N ASN A 52 5.63 -1.78 14.04
CA ASN A 52 4.84 -0.57 14.30
C ASN A 52 4.08 0.00 13.09
N MET A 53 3.74 -0.83 12.10
CA MET A 53 2.95 -0.42 10.95
C MET A 53 1.70 -1.28 10.77
N ASP A 54 0.58 -0.63 10.51
CA ASP A 54 -0.67 -1.29 10.15
C ASP A 54 -0.58 -1.92 8.75
N ALA A 55 -1.07 -3.16 8.62
CA ALA A 55 -1.01 -3.91 7.38
C ALA A 55 -1.82 -3.26 6.25
N ASN A 56 -2.99 -2.67 6.56
CA ASN A 56 -3.82 -1.99 5.56
C ASN A 56 -3.16 -0.70 5.07
N TYR A 57 -2.51 0.04 5.97
CA TYR A 57 -1.71 1.19 5.61
C TYR A 57 -0.56 0.79 4.68
N LEU A 58 0.20 -0.24 5.04
CA LEU A 58 1.32 -0.72 4.23
C LEU A 58 0.84 -1.25 2.87
N ARG A 59 -0.25 -2.02 2.83
CA ARG A 59 -0.94 -2.44 1.59
C ARG A 59 -1.24 -1.25 0.69
N GLY A 60 -1.83 -0.18 1.23
CA GLY A 60 -2.15 1.02 0.47
C GLY A 60 -0.92 1.79 -0.05
N GLN A 61 0.23 1.68 0.62
CA GLN A 61 1.48 2.23 0.11
C GLN A 61 2.07 1.35 -1.00
N LEU A 62 2.10 0.03 -0.80
CA LEU A 62 2.62 -0.91 -1.79
C LEU A 62 1.78 -0.92 -3.07
N ALA A 63 0.44 -0.88 -2.97
CA ALA A 63 -0.46 -0.80 -4.12
C ALA A 63 -0.17 0.43 -5.00
N LYS A 64 0.18 1.58 -4.40
CA LYS A 64 0.57 2.77 -5.17
C LYS A 64 1.89 2.57 -5.92
N ILE A 65 2.83 1.83 -5.33
CA ILE A 65 4.12 1.55 -5.95
C ILE A 65 3.95 0.55 -7.09
N ILE A 66 3.18 -0.53 -6.87
CA ILE A 66 2.81 -1.52 -7.89
C ILE A 66 2.21 -0.80 -9.11
N LYS A 67 1.19 0.04 -8.87
CA LYS A 67 0.56 0.88 -9.91
C LYS A 67 1.54 1.82 -10.60
N SER A 68 2.34 2.55 -9.84
CA SER A 68 3.32 3.48 -10.41
C SER A 68 4.39 2.80 -11.26
N ARG A 69 4.58 1.49 -11.11
CA ARG A 69 5.56 0.68 -11.84
C ARG A 69 4.93 -0.17 -12.94
N GLY A 70 3.62 -0.09 -13.16
CA GLY A 70 2.92 -0.93 -14.13
C GLY A 70 2.97 -2.42 -13.79
N LEU A 71 3.09 -2.77 -12.50
CA LEU A 71 3.09 -4.16 -12.02
C LEU A 71 1.68 -4.66 -11.70
N GLU A 72 0.65 -3.85 -11.97
CA GLU A 72 -0.75 -4.25 -11.87
C GLU A 72 -0.99 -5.47 -12.77
N GLY A 73 -1.56 -6.55 -12.22
CA GLY A 73 -1.73 -7.82 -12.94
C GLY A 73 -0.53 -8.79 -12.88
N LEU A 74 0.62 -8.35 -12.37
CA LEU A 74 1.78 -9.21 -12.12
C LEU A 74 2.02 -9.45 -10.64
N VAL A 75 1.82 -8.41 -9.83
CA VAL A 75 2.00 -8.44 -8.37
C VAL A 75 0.77 -7.86 -7.69
N GLU A 76 0.30 -8.54 -6.65
CA GLU A 76 -0.80 -8.09 -5.82
C GLU A 76 -0.37 -7.93 -4.36
N ALA A 77 -0.95 -6.93 -3.68
CA ALA A 77 -0.81 -6.72 -2.24
C ALA A 77 -2.17 -6.88 -1.54
N SER A 78 -2.25 -7.89 -0.67
CA SER A 78 -3.49 -8.33 -0.03
C SER A 78 -3.31 -8.46 1.48
N VAL A 79 -4.34 -8.14 2.25
CA VAL A 79 -4.33 -8.27 3.72
C VAL A 79 -5.29 -9.36 4.12
N VAL A 80 -4.80 -10.37 4.82
CA VAL A 80 -5.57 -11.52 5.31
C VAL A 80 -5.29 -11.67 6.80
N ASN A 81 -6.32 -11.71 7.64
CA ASN A 81 -6.20 -11.80 9.10
C ASN A 81 -5.30 -10.73 9.74
N GLY A 82 -5.26 -9.53 9.15
CA GLY A 82 -4.43 -8.43 9.64
C GLY A 82 -2.96 -8.50 9.21
N GLU A 83 -2.57 -9.50 8.42
CA GLU A 83 -1.22 -9.65 7.88
C GLU A 83 -1.18 -9.30 6.40
N LEU A 84 -0.09 -8.68 5.97
CA LEU A 84 0.12 -8.29 4.58
C LEU A 84 0.85 -9.38 3.82
N TYR A 85 0.35 -9.67 2.62
CA TYR A 85 0.93 -10.61 1.68
C TYR A 85 1.22 -9.91 0.35
N LEU A 86 2.34 -10.28 -0.27
CA LEU A 86 2.64 -9.99 -1.67
C LEU A 86 2.63 -11.30 -2.45
N GLU A 87 1.86 -11.31 -3.54
CA GLU A 87 1.69 -12.48 -4.40
C GLU A 87 2.00 -12.13 -5.85
N ARG A 88 2.62 -13.07 -6.57
CA ARG A 88 2.84 -13.01 -8.01
C ARG A 88 1.64 -13.62 -8.72
N ILE A 89 0.74 -12.78 -9.21
CA ILE A 89 -0.54 -13.18 -9.82
C ILE A 89 -0.45 -13.40 -11.34
N GLY A 90 0.61 -12.92 -11.99
CA GLY A 90 0.83 -13.07 -13.42
C GLY A 90 2.19 -13.68 -13.73
N ARG A 91 2.22 -14.71 -14.57
CA ARG A 91 3.41 -15.02 -15.38
C ARG A 91 3.33 -14.17 -16.64
N SER A 92 4.44 -13.60 -17.10
CA SER A 92 4.56 -13.08 -18.46
C SER A 92 4.23 -14.20 -19.46
N ASN A 93 2.95 -14.37 -19.76
CA ASN A 93 2.48 -15.28 -20.80
C ASN A 93 1.15 -14.75 -21.31
N ASP A 94 1.18 -13.56 -21.89
CA ASP A 94 0.29 -13.23 -23.00
C ASP A 94 0.99 -12.18 -23.87
N ILE A 95 0.84 -12.33 -25.19
CA ILE A 95 1.48 -11.60 -26.30
C ILE A 95 2.79 -12.24 -26.82
N SER A 96 2.62 -13.34 -27.57
CA SER A 96 3.33 -13.57 -28.83
C SER A 96 2.41 -13.22 -29.99
#